data_AF-A0A1G8Z3G8-F1
#
_entry.id   AF-A0A1G8Z3G8-F1
#
_cell.length_a   1.000
_cell.length_b   1.000
_cell.length_c   1.000
_cell.angle_alpha   90.00
_cell.angle_beta   90.00
_cell.angle_gamma   90.00
#
_symmetry.space_group_name_H-M   'P 1'
#
loop_
_entity.id
_entity.type
_entity.pdbx_description
1 polymer ?
#
loop_
_entity_poly.entity_id
_entity_poly.type
_entity_poly.pdbx_seq_one_letter_code
_entity_poly.pdbx_strand_id
1 'polypeptide(L)'
;MEAEAYAKAVDCLTKDQNAFLAFYDFPAEHWDHLRRSNPIESVFATVRHRTVRTKGSLSSKTAQLMVFKLVMAAARTWRRLKGQNQLPKLIAGARFLDGIEVIETKPQSAA
;
A
#
# COMPACT_ATOMS: atom_id res chain seq x y z
N MET A 1 -31.36 -3.20 15.90
CA MET A 1 -30.73 -4.45 16.38
C MET A 1 -29.74 -4.95 15.32
N GLU A 2 -28.79 -4.10 14.93
CA GLU A 2 -27.83 -4.39 13.83
C GLU A 2 -26.39 -4.02 14.26
N ALA A 3 -26.24 -3.05 15.18
CA ALA A 3 -24.94 -2.60 15.69
C ALA A 3 -24.19 -3.67 16.53
N GLU A 4 -24.92 -4.61 17.17
CA GLU A 4 -24.32 -5.61 18.05
C GLU A 4 -23.60 -6.73 17.27
N ALA A 5 -24.05 -7.04 16.05
CA ALA A 5 -23.49 -8.12 15.24
C ALA A 5 -22.03 -7.88 14.82
N TYR A 6 -21.60 -6.61 14.79
CA TYR A 6 -20.28 -6.20 14.30
C TYR A 6 -19.45 -5.42 15.32
N ALA A 7 -19.78 -5.49 16.61
CA ALA A 7 -19.12 -4.73 17.65
C ALA A 7 -17.58 -4.86 17.61
N LYS A 8 -17.06 -6.07 17.35
CA LYS A 8 -15.61 -6.32 17.21
C LYS A 8 -14.98 -5.68 15.97
N ALA A 9 -15.71 -5.62 14.86
CA ALA A 9 -15.24 -4.97 13.65
C ALA A 9 -15.18 -3.45 13.83
N VAL A 10 -16.19 -2.88 14.49
CA VAL A 10 -16.23 -1.45 14.84
C VAL A 10 -15.06 -1.10 15.76
N ASP A 11 -14.83 -1.88 16.82
CA ASP A 11 -13.73 -1.66 17.77
C ASP A 11 -12.35 -1.66 17.07
N CYS A 12 -12.13 -2.59 16.13
CA CYS A 12 -10.92 -2.65 15.32
C CYS A 12 -10.72 -1.37 14.47
N LEU A 13 -11.77 -0.90 13.80
CA LEU A 13 -11.72 0.32 12.99
C LEU A 13 -11.50 1.58 13.85
N THR A 14 -12.14 1.66 15.00
CA THR A 14 -12.01 2.79 15.92
C THR A 14 -10.61 2.85 16.54
N LYS A 15 -10.06 1.70 16.95
CA LYS A 15 -8.72 1.60 17.54
C LYS A 15 -7.63 2.06 16.57
N ASP A 16 -7.69 1.63 15.31
CA ASP A 16 -6.63 1.85 14.33
C ASP A 16 -6.95 2.98 13.33
N GLN A 17 -7.91 3.86 13.68
CA GLN A 17 -8.42 4.94 12.81
C GLN A 17 -7.30 5.78 12.18
N ASN A 18 -6.31 6.21 12.97
CA ASN A 18 -5.21 7.05 12.48
C ASN A 18 -4.39 6.34 11.39
N ALA A 19 -4.09 5.06 11.57
CA ALA A 19 -3.38 4.27 10.57
C ALA A 19 -4.24 4.07 9.30
N PHE A 20 -5.55 3.90 9.48
CA PHE A 20 -6.49 3.73 8.37
C PHE A 20 -6.65 5.00 7.52
N LEU A 21 -6.54 6.18 8.14
CA LEU A 21 -6.69 7.48 7.47
C LEU A 21 -5.36 8.08 7.00
N ALA A 22 -4.21 7.52 7.37
CA ALA A 22 -2.90 8.00 6.96
C ALA A 22 -2.70 8.10 5.44
N PHE A 23 -3.50 7.41 4.63
CA PHE A 23 -3.41 7.55 3.16
C PHE A 23 -3.81 8.96 2.66
N TYR A 24 -4.54 9.76 3.45
CA TYR A 24 -4.88 11.15 3.13
C TYR A 24 -3.67 12.08 3.18
N ASP A 25 -2.59 11.68 3.87
CA ASP A 25 -1.32 12.39 3.92
C ASP A 25 -0.45 12.16 2.65
N PHE A 26 -0.97 11.43 1.67
CA PHE A 26 -0.34 11.16 0.39
C PHE A 26 -1.14 11.78 -0.77
N PRO A 27 -0.51 12.06 -1.93
CA PRO A 27 -1.18 12.65 -3.08
C PRO A 27 -2.45 11.91 -3.47
N ALA A 28 -3.51 12.65 -3.84
CA ALA A 28 -4.79 12.05 -4.21
C ALA A 28 -4.67 11.01 -5.35
N GLU A 29 -3.70 11.20 -6.24
CA GLU A 29 -3.37 10.28 -7.34
C GLU A 29 -2.99 8.87 -6.84
N HIS A 30 -2.44 8.75 -5.62
CA HIS A 30 -1.95 7.49 -5.05
C HIS A 30 -3.05 6.70 -4.33
N TRP A 31 -4.14 7.35 -3.92
CA TRP A 31 -5.19 6.74 -3.09
C TRP A 31 -5.77 5.47 -3.69
N ASP A 32 -5.89 5.42 -5.02
CA ASP A 32 -6.40 4.25 -5.74
C ASP A 32 -5.55 2.99 -5.53
N HIS A 33 -4.25 3.16 -5.25
CA HIS A 33 -3.32 2.08 -4.93
C HIS A 33 -3.27 1.83 -3.42
N LEU A 34 -3.27 2.89 -2.60
CA LEU A 34 -3.15 2.78 -1.14
C LEU A 34 -4.41 2.22 -0.47
N ARG A 35 -5.61 2.55 -0.97
CA ARG A 35 -6.88 2.13 -0.39
C ARG A 35 -7.26 0.68 -0.75
N ARG A 36 -6.60 0.08 -1.76
CA ARG A 36 -6.96 -1.24 -2.28
C ARG A 36 -5.86 -2.25 -1.94
N SER A 37 -6.26 -3.49 -1.63
CA SER A 37 -5.31 -4.59 -1.40
C SER A 37 -4.78 -5.23 -2.70
N ASN A 38 -5.35 -4.86 -3.86
CA ASN A 38 -4.97 -5.45 -5.15
C ASN A 38 -3.47 -5.34 -5.49
N PRO A 39 -2.77 -4.22 -5.19
CA PRO A 39 -1.32 -4.15 -5.40
C PRO A 39 -0.51 -5.15 -4.56
N ILE A 40 -1.09 -5.73 -3.51
CA ILE A 40 -0.48 -6.79 -2.71
C ILE A 40 -1.00 -8.15 -3.19
N GLU A 41 -2.31 -8.35 -3.22
CA GLU A 41 -2.94 -9.63 -3.55
C GLU A 41 -2.65 -10.08 -4.99
N SER A 42 -2.82 -9.20 -5.98
CA SER A 42 -2.56 -9.55 -7.38
C SER A 42 -1.09 -9.83 -7.66
N VAL A 43 -0.19 -9.20 -6.91
CA VAL A 43 1.26 -9.38 -7.06
C VAL A 43 1.70 -10.75 -6.57
N PHE A 44 1.13 -11.21 -5.44
CA PHE A 44 1.49 -12.48 -4.83
C PHE A 44 0.62 -13.66 -5.24
N ALA A 45 -0.45 -13.45 -6.02
CA ALA A 45 -1.37 -14.50 -6.46
C ALA A 45 -0.64 -15.71 -7.09
N THR A 46 0.26 -15.47 -8.03
CA THR A 46 1.05 -16.52 -8.71
C THR A 46 1.96 -17.28 -7.74
N VAL A 47 2.58 -16.57 -6.81
CA VAL A 47 3.44 -17.15 -5.78
C VAL A 47 2.61 -18.06 -4.88
N ARG A 48 1.47 -17.57 -4.37
CA ARG A 48 0.57 -18.34 -3.50
C ARG A 48 0.08 -19.61 -4.20
N HIS A 49 -0.38 -19.48 -5.45
CA HIS A 49 -0.85 -20.62 -6.23
C HIS A 49 0.23 -21.69 -6.39
N ARG A 50 1.48 -21.29 -6.70
CA ARG A 50 2.58 -22.25 -6.84
C ARG A 50 3.00 -22.87 -5.52
N THR A 51 3.10 -22.07 -4.45
CA THR A 51 3.47 -22.53 -3.10
C THR A 51 2.49 -23.57 -2.56
N VAL A 52 1.18 -23.38 -2.77
CA VAL A 52 0.16 -24.38 -2.38
C VAL A 52 0.38 -25.70 -3.11
N ARG A 53 0.69 -25.65 -4.42
CA ARG A 53 0.91 -26.86 -5.23
C ARG A 53 2.22 -27.59 -4.94
N THR A 54 3.25 -26.88 -4.48
CA THR A 54 4.58 -27.46 -4.14
C THR A 54 4.78 -27.65 -2.63
N LYS A 55 3.70 -27.61 -1.84
CA LYS A 55 3.76 -27.77 -0.40
C LYS A 55 4.32 -29.16 -0.05
N GLY A 56 5.37 -29.21 0.77
CA GLY A 56 6.00 -30.45 1.22
C GLY A 56 6.94 -31.13 0.22
N SER A 57 7.07 -30.63 -1.01
CA SER A 57 7.95 -31.23 -2.04
C SER A 57 9.29 -30.53 -2.22
N LEU A 58 9.50 -29.39 -1.57
CA LEU A 58 10.69 -28.55 -1.74
C LEU A 58 11.47 -28.42 -0.43
N SER A 59 12.80 -28.41 -0.54
CA SER A 59 13.66 -27.89 0.54
C SER A 59 13.40 -26.40 0.77
N SER A 60 13.71 -25.88 1.95
CA SER A 60 13.57 -24.45 2.27
C SER A 60 14.31 -23.55 1.26
N LYS A 61 15.54 -23.91 0.91
CA LYS A 61 16.36 -23.20 -0.09
C LYS A 61 15.70 -23.19 -1.47
N THR A 62 15.17 -24.33 -1.92
CA THR A 62 14.50 -24.43 -3.22
C THR A 62 13.19 -23.63 -3.22
N ALA A 63 12.43 -23.64 -2.13
CA ALA A 63 11.21 -22.84 -1.99
C ALA A 63 11.49 -21.34 -2.08
N GLN A 64 12.53 -20.85 -1.39
CA GLN A 64 12.94 -19.44 -1.47
C GLN A 64 13.35 -19.04 -2.90
N LEU A 65 14.14 -19.87 -3.59
CA LEU A 65 14.53 -19.62 -4.98
C LEU A 65 13.32 -19.62 -5.92
N MET A 66 12.36 -20.53 -5.72
CA MET A 66 11.12 -20.57 -6.47
C MET A 66 10.33 -19.27 -6.29
N VAL A 67 10.10 -18.84 -5.03
CA VAL A 67 9.40 -17.59 -4.73
C VAL A 67 10.10 -16.41 -5.40
N PHE A 68 11.41 -16.29 -5.25
CA PHE A 68 12.20 -15.23 -5.87
C PHE A 68 12.02 -15.19 -7.39
N LYS A 69 12.13 -16.34 -8.08
CA LYS A 69 11.97 -16.40 -9.54
C LYS A 69 10.55 -16.05 -10.00
N LEU A 70 9.53 -16.46 -9.24
CA LEU A 70 8.14 -16.13 -9.55
C LEU A 70 7.85 -14.64 -9.36
N VAL A 71 8.35 -14.04 -8.28
CA VAL A 71 8.22 -12.59 -8.04
C VAL A 71 8.92 -11.80 -9.13
N MET A 72 10.16 -12.18 -9.51
CA MET A 72 10.91 -11.51 -10.58
C MET A 72 10.22 -11.63 -11.95
N ALA A 73 9.55 -12.75 -12.23
CA ALA A 73 8.78 -12.92 -13.46
C ALA A 73 7.51 -12.05 -13.44
N ALA A 74 6.76 -12.05 -12.33
CA ALA A 74 5.56 -11.25 -12.16
C ALA A 74 5.84 -9.74 -12.14
N ALA A 75 6.98 -9.30 -11.59
CA ALA A 75 7.36 -7.90 -11.50
C ALA A 75 7.35 -7.14 -12.82
N ARG A 76 7.55 -7.85 -13.94
CA ARG A 76 7.55 -7.28 -15.29
C ARG A 76 6.17 -6.81 -15.74
N THR A 77 5.09 -7.33 -15.16
CA THR A 77 3.71 -7.02 -15.56
C THR A 77 2.99 -6.13 -14.54
N TRP A 78 3.65 -5.73 -13.47
CA TRP A 78 3.02 -4.92 -12.43
C TRP A 78 2.62 -3.55 -12.94
N ARG A 79 1.43 -3.11 -12.52
CA ARG A 79 0.92 -1.78 -12.81
C ARG A 79 1.80 -0.74 -12.12
N ARG A 80 2.24 0.27 -12.87
CA ARG A 80 2.97 1.42 -12.32
C ARG A 80 2.06 2.25 -11.42
N LEU A 81 2.65 2.84 -10.39
CA LEU A 81 1.98 3.77 -9.49
C LEU A 81 1.39 4.96 -10.28
N LYS A 82 0.10 5.24 -10.09
CA LYS A 82 -0.52 6.47 -10.61
C LYS A 82 0.12 7.67 -9.91
N GLY A 83 0.39 8.76 -10.63
CA GLY A 83 1.03 9.94 -10.05
C GLY A 83 2.48 9.71 -9.64
N GLN A 84 3.23 8.91 -10.40
CA GLN A 84 4.65 8.65 -10.13
C GLN A 84 5.50 9.94 -10.10
N ASN A 85 5.07 10.99 -10.80
CA ASN A 85 5.65 12.34 -10.77
C ASN A 85 5.61 13.01 -9.39
N GLN A 86 4.75 12.56 -8.46
CA GLN A 86 4.70 13.08 -7.09
C GLN A 86 5.75 12.42 -6.17
N LEU A 87 6.36 11.31 -6.57
CA LEU A 87 7.37 10.61 -5.75
C LEU A 87 8.56 11.49 -5.36
N PRO A 88 9.17 12.30 -6.26
CA PRO A 88 10.26 13.17 -5.87
C PRO A 88 9.88 14.15 -4.75
N LYS A 89 8.64 14.68 -4.78
CA LYS A 89 8.14 15.59 -3.75
C LYS A 89 7.96 14.89 -2.41
N LEU A 90 7.40 13.68 -2.42
CA LEU A 90 7.28 12.84 -1.23
C LEU A 90 8.65 12.51 -0.62
N ILE A 91 9.62 12.15 -1.46
CA ILE A 91 11.00 11.87 -1.02
C ILE A 91 11.66 13.13 -0.44
N ALA A 92 11.36 14.31 -1.00
CA ALA A 92 11.83 15.59 -0.49
C ALA A 92 11.11 16.05 0.80
N GLY A 93 10.12 15.29 1.29
CA GLY A 93 9.39 15.59 2.52
C GLY A 93 8.23 16.57 2.36
N ALA A 94 7.71 16.78 1.15
CA ALA A 94 6.52 17.58 0.93
C ALA A 94 5.33 17.02 1.72
N ARG A 95 4.58 17.91 2.39
CA ARG A 95 3.39 17.54 3.16
C ARG A 95 2.15 17.64 2.29
N PHE A 96 1.28 16.64 2.39
CA PHE A 96 -0.02 16.65 1.75
C PHE A 96 -1.10 16.64 2.83
N LEU A 97 -2.14 17.44 2.63
CA LEU A 97 -3.35 17.44 3.44
C LEU A 97 -4.51 17.10 2.52
N ASP A 98 -5.23 16.02 2.82
CA ASP A 98 -6.29 15.48 1.97
C ASP A 98 -5.86 15.33 0.50
N GLY A 99 -4.61 14.90 0.30
CA GLY A 99 -4.03 14.65 -1.01
C GLY A 99 -3.65 15.89 -1.82
N ILE A 100 -3.71 17.08 -1.22
CA ILE A 100 -3.28 18.35 -1.81
C ILE A 100 -1.98 18.78 -1.14
N GLU A 101 -0.97 19.15 -1.95
CA GLU A 101 0.32 19.63 -1.45
C GLU A 101 0.15 20.95 -0.67
N VAL A 102 0.67 21.00 0.55
CA VAL A 102 0.67 22.21 1.38
C VAL A 102 1.95 22.98 1.10
N ILE A 103 1.83 24.08 0.36
CA ILE A 103 2.95 25.00 0.13
C ILE A 103 2.99 25.94 1.32
N GLU A 104 3.92 25.71 2.25
CA GLU A 104 4.17 26.65 3.36
C GLU A 104 4.61 28.00 2.81
N THR A 105 3.68 28.96 2.77
CA THR A 105 4.02 30.35 2.50
C THR A 105 4.65 30.89 3.79
N LYS A 106 5.98 31.00 3.83
CA LYS A 106 6.64 31.78 4.90
C LYS A 106 5.98 33.16 4.92
N PRO A 107 5.47 33.66 6.07
CA PRO A 107 5.03 35.04 6.14
C PRO A 107 6.23 35.92 5.79
N GLN A 108 6.10 36.73 4.75
CA GLN A 108 7.02 37.84 4.52
C GLN A 108 6.93 38.71 5.77
N SER A 109 7.96 38.65 6.61
CA SER A 109 8.21 39.65 7.63
C SER A 109 8.44 40.97 6.90
N ALA A 110 7.37 41.73 6.70
CA ALA A 110 7.43 43.14 6.40
C ALA A 110 7.41 43.89 7.74
N ALA A 111 8.60 44.25 8.22
CA ALA A 111 8.89 45.36 9.11
C ALA A 111 10.40 45.57 9.15
#